data_AF-A0A3P6PJX6-F1
#
_entry.id   AF-A0A3P6PJX6-F1
#
_cell.length_a   1.000
_cell.length_b   1.000
_cell.length_c   1.000
_cell.angle_alpha   90.00
_cell.angle_beta   90.00
_cell.angle_gamma   90.00
#
_symmetry.space_group_name_H-M   'P 1'
#
loop_
_entity.id
_entity.type
_entity.pdbx_description
1 polymer ?
#
loop_
_entity_poly.entity_id
_entity_poly.type
_entity_poly.pdbx_seq_one_letter_code
_entity_poly.pdbx_strand_id
1 'polypeptide(L)'
;MLNSHRDATVENVQRRQARSVAEREEDDSDTEHVPGAGGEGGDDKAAEEDEDDIPYNPKNLPLGWDGKPIPYWLYKLHGLNMYYSCEICGNATYRGPKAFQRHFSEWRHAHGMRCLGIPNTAHFAHVTKIEDALALWQKIRSTKEAERWRPEVEEEMEDYAGNVVTKKTYEDLKRQGLL
;
A
#
# COMPACT_ATOMS: atom_id res chain seq x y z
N MET A 1 -8.76 -24.81 -42.16
CA MET A 1 -9.47 -25.20 -40.91
C MET A 1 -9.26 -24.22 -39.75
N LEU A 2 -8.31 -23.27 -39.80
CA LEU A 2 -8.10 -22.30 -38.71
C LEU A 2 -8.60 -20.87 -39.01
N ASN A 3 -9.27 -20.63 -40.14
CA ASN A 3 -9.71 -19.29 -40.51
C ASN A 3 -10.67 -18.70 -39.47
N SER A 4 -11.61 -19.48 -38.94
CA SER A 4 -12.53 -19.04 -37.88
C SER A 4 -11.78 -18.63 -36.60
N HIS A 5 -10.77 -19.40 -36.18
CA HIS A 5 -9.96 -19.06 -35.01
C HIS A 5 -9.11 -17.83 -35.26
N ARG A 6 -8.55 -17.69 -36.46
CA ARG A 6 -7.78 -16.52 -36.86
C ARG A 6 -8.66 -15.26 -36.83
N ASP A 7 -9.85 -15.32 -37.42
CA ASP A 7 -10.76 -14.17 -37.47
C ASP A 7 -11.24 -13.79 -36.05
N ALA A 8 -11.50 -14.76 -35.19
CA ALA A 8 -11.81 -14.53 -33.78
C ALA A 8 -10.64 -13.88 -33.00
N THR A 9 -9.39 -14.31 -33.24
CA THR A 9 -8.22 -13.69 -32.61
C THR A 9 -7.99 -12.25 -33.09
N VAL A 10 -8.25 -11.98 -34.37
CA VAL A 10 -8.12 -10.63 -34.95
C VAL A 10 -9.17 -9.70 -34.35
N GLU A 11 -10.43 -10.14 -34.24
CA GLU A 11 -11.50 -9.35 -33.62
C GLU A 11 -11.21 -9.06 -32.15
N ASN A 12 -10.69 -10.04 -31.39
CA ASN A 12 -10.32 -9.85 -29.99
C ASN A 12 -9.20 -8.81 -29.84
N VAL A 13 -8.16 -8.88 -30.68
CA VAL A 13 -7.05 -7.90 -30.67
C VAL A 13 -7.56 -6.48 -30.97
N GLN A 14 -8.42 -6.32 -31.98
CA GLN A 14 -8.99 -5.01 -32.33
C GLN A 14 -9.87 -4.47 -31.19
N ARG A 15 -10.66 -5.32 -30.54
CA ARG A 15 -11.49 -4.95 -29.38
C ARG A 15 -10.63 -4.48 -28.20
N ARG A 16 -9.54 -5.19 -27.88
CA ARG A 16 -8.61 -4.80 -26.79
C ARG A 16 -7.86 -3.50 -27.10
N GLN A 17 -7.60 -3.21 -28.37
CA GLN A 17 -6.85 -2.02 -28.78
C GLN A 17 -7.69 -0.74 -28.77
N ALA A 18 -9.03 -0.86 -28.88
CA ALA A 18 -9.96 0.26 -28.84
C ALA A 18 -10.41 0.66 -27.42
N ARG A 19 -10.05 -0.12 -26.39
CA ARG A 19 -10.49 0.11 -24.99
C ARG A 19 -9.54 1.01 -24.22
N SER A 20 -10.07 1.66 -23.18
CA SER A 20 -9.29 2.46 -22.25
C SER A 20 -8.47 1.58 -21.29
N VAL A 21 -7.48 2.16 -20.62
CA VAL A 21 -6.53 1.41 -19.77
C VAL A 21 -7.25 0.67 -18.63
N ALA A 22 -8.24 1.30 -17.99
CA ALA A 22 -8.98 0.68 -16.89
C ALA A 22 -9.84 -0.52 -17.36
N GLU A 23 -10.52 -0.39 -18.50
CA GLU A 23 -11.35 -1.46 -19.07
C GLU A 23 -10.52 -2.64 -19.59
N ARG A 24 -9.22 -2.43 -19.85
CA ARG A 24 -8.29 -3.48 -20.25
C ARG A 24 -7.77 -4.28 -19.07
N GLU A 25 -7.68 -3.67 -17.89
CA GLU A 25 -7.26 -4.33 -16.64
C GLU A 25 -8.38 -5.24 -16.10
N GLU A 26 -9.65 -4.84 -16.24
CA GLU A 26 -10.81 -5.68 -15.85
C GLU A 26 -11.00 -6.91 -16.76
N ASP A 27 -10.82 -6.78 -18.07
CA ASP A 27 -11.00 -7.88 -19.03
C ASP A 27 -9.88 -8.95 -18.95
N ASP A 28 -8.66 -8.52 -18.59
CA ASP A 28 -7.56 -9.45 -18.29
C ASP A 28 -7.90 -10.29 -17.06
N SER A 29 -8.54 -9.69 -16.04
CA SER A 29 -8.96 -10.38 -14.79
C SER A 29 -10.11 -11.37 -14.95
N ASP A 30 -10.99 -11.17 -15.95
CA ASP A 30 -12.14 -12.04 -16.22
C ASP A 30 -11.76 -13.24 -17.13
N THR A 31 -10.76 -13.06 -18.01
CA THR A 31 -10.22 -14.14 -18.86
C THR A 31 -9.47 -15.22 -18.04
N GLU A 32 -9.05 -14.89 -16.81
CA GLU A 32 -8.42 -15.81 -15.86
C GLU A 32 -9.41 -16.80 -15.23
N HIS A 33 -10.72 -16.63 -15.46
CA HIS A 33 -11.80 -17.39 -14.83
C HIS A 33 -12.66 -18.17 -15.84
N VAL A 34 -12.07 -19.11 -16.58
CA VAL A 34 -12.86 -20.09 -17.36
C VAL A 34 -13.05 -21.37 -16.53
N PRO A 35 -14.28 -21.77 -16.17
CA PRO A 35 -14.53 -22.99 -15.40
C PRO A 35 -14.49 -24.21 -16.33
N GLY A 36 -13.53 -25.11 -16.08
CA GLY A 36 -13.43 -26.39 -16.78
C GLY A 36 -14.55 -27.35 -16.35
N ALA A 37 -15.36 -27.78 -17.31
CA ALA A 37 -16.41 -28.78 -17.14
C ALA A 37 -15.87 -30.22 -17.26
N GLY A 38 -16.25 -31.08 -16.31
CA GLY A 38 -16.15 -32.55 -16.43
C GLY A 38 -16.62 -33.33 -15.19
N GLY A 39 -17.74 -34.07 -15.31
CA GLY A 39 -17.88 -35.41 -14.69
C GLY A 39 -18.74 -35.63 -13.44
N GLU A 40 -20.07 -35.71 -13.62
CA GLU A 40 -21.11 -36.57 -13.01
C GLU A 40 -20.83 -37.43 -11.73
N GLY A 41 -21.57 -37.15 -10.64
CA GLY A 41 -22.50 -38.06 -9.94
C GLY A 41 -22.00 -39.18 -9.01
N GLY A 42 -22.28 -39.06 -7.69
CA GLY A 42 -22.76 -40.17 -6.86
C GLY A 42 -21.97 -40.57 -5.59
N ASP A 43 -22.61 -40.29 -4.45
CA ASP A 43 -22.60 -41.03 -3.17
C ASP A 43 -21.36 -40.99 -2.23
N ASP A 44 -21.68 -40.70 -0.97
CA ASP A 44 -20.83 -40.68 0.22
C ASP A 44 -19.77 -41.79 0.29
N LYS A 45 -18.49 -41.42 0.53
CA LYS A 45 -17.59 -42.02 1.54
C LYS A 45 -16.20 -41.36 1.55
N ALA A 46 -15.85 -40.80 2.72
CA ALA A 46 -14.51 -40.56 3.27
C ALA A 46 -13.55 -39.67 2.45
N ALA A 47 -13.34 -38.46 2.95
CA ALA A 47 -12.34 -37.51 2.48
C ALA A 47 -10.91 -38.05 2.65
N GLU A 48 -10.35 -38.56 1.56
CA GLU A 48 -8.92 -38.67 1.29
C GLU A 48 -8.72 -37.90 -0.03
N GLU A 49 -8.59 -36.57 0.05
CA GLU A 49 -8.37 -35.70 -1.13
C GLU A 49 -6.88 -35.68 -1.49
N ASP A 50 -6.59 -36.30 -2.64
CA ASP A 50 -5.48 -36.08 -3.60
C ASP A 50 -4.29 -35.23 -3.12
N GLU A 51 -3.24 -35.93 -2.66
CA GLU A 51 -1.92 -35.38 -2.34
C GLU A 51 -1.01 -35.25 -3.59
N ASP A 52 -1.57 -35.39 -4.80
CA ASP A 52 -0.86 -35.48 -6.08
C ASP A 52 -0.94 -34.17 -6.89
N ASP A 53 -0.37 -33.06 -6.40
CA ASP A 53 0.32 -32.06 -7.26
C ASP A 53 1.01 -30.94 -6.46
N ILE A 54 1.71 -31.27 -5.38
CA ILE A 54 2.70 -30.33 -4.80
C ILE A 54 4.03 -30.62 -5.50
N PRO A 55 4.48 -29.79 -6.47
CA PRO A 55 5.69 -30.08 -7.23
C PRO A 55 6.87 -30.19 -6.26
N TYR A 56 7.61 -31.30 -6.33
CA TYR A 56 8.75 -31.59 -5.47
C TYR A 56 9.69 -30.37 -5.44
N ASN A 57 9.71 -29.68 -4.29
CA ASN A 57 10.49 -28.47 -4.04
C ASN A 57 11.64 -28.79 -3.06
N PRO A 58 12.63 -29.59 -3.46
CA PRO A 58 13.68 -30.09 -2.58
C PRO A 58 14.58 -28.99 -1.98
N LYS A 59 14.47 -27.75 -2.49
CA LYS A 59 15.21 -26.58 -2.02
C LYS A 59 14.34 -25.56 -1.29
N ASN A 60 13.05 -25.85 -1.05
CA ASN A 60 12.09 -24.94 -0.43
C ASN A 60 12.16 -23.51 -1.01
N LEU A 61 12.30 -23.42 -2.33
CA LEU A 61 12.26 -22.13 -3.03
C LEU A 61 10.83 -21.55 -2.95
N PRO A 62 10.68 -20.22 -2.92
CA PRO A 62 9.36 -19.61 -2.93
C PRO A 62 8.66 -19.98 -4.23
N LEU A 63 7.40 -20.38 -4.12
CA LEU A 63 6.56 -20.70 -5.25
C LEU A 63 6.20 -19.41 -5.99
N GLY A 64 6.21 -19.46 -7.31
CA GLY A 64 5.73 -18.36 -8.13
C GLY A 64 4.20 -18.23 -8.04
N TRP A 65 3.66 -17.25 -8.77
CA TRP A 65 2.22 -17.09 -8.95
C TRP A 65 1.57 -18.27 -9.72
N ASP A 66 2.38 -19.06 -10.44
CA ASP A 66 2.00 -20.28 -11.18
C ASP A 66 2.08 -21.57 -10.33
N GLY A 67 2.29 -21.46 -9.01
CA GLY A 67 2.43 -22.63 -8.12
C GLY A 67 3.69 -23.49 -8.37
N LYS A 68 4.51 -23.13 -9.36
CA LYS A 68 5.78 -23.81 -9.68
C LYS A 68 6.97 -23.17 -8.96
N PRO A 69 8.02 -23.95 -8.62
CA PRO A 69 9.25 -23.40 -8.04
C PRO A 69 9.90 -22.39 -8.98
N ILE A 70 10.18 -21.18 -8.47
CA ILE A 70 10.83 -20.12 -9.25
C ILE A 70 12.25 -20.59 -9.65
N PRO A 71 12.70 -20.34 -10.90
CA PRO A 71 14.08 -20.63 -11.29
C PRO A 71 15.12 -19.97 -10.35
N TYR A 72 16.18 -20.71 -10.01
CA TYR A 72 17.17 -20.28 -9.01
C TYR A 72 17.88 -18.95 -9.36
N TRP A 73 18.11 -18.69 -10.64
CA TRP A 73 18.71 -17.43 -11.08
C TRP A 73 17.76 -16.25 -10.86
N LEU A 74 16.45 -16.45 -11.05
CA LEU A 74 15.42 -15.43 -10.86
C LEU A 74 15.22 -15.13 -9.37
N TYR A 75 15.28 -16.18 -8.55
CA TYR A 75 15.31 -16.07 -7.09
C TYR A 75 16.48 -15.21 -6.59
N LYS A 76 17.68 -15.43 -7.14
CA LYS A 76 18.89 -14.66 -6.80
C LYS A 76 18.88 -13.24 -7.36
N LEU A 77 18.35 -13.05 -8.58
CA LEU A 77 18.24 -11.75 -9.24
C LEU A 77 17.30 -10.81 -8.50
N HIS A 78 16.14 -11.30 -8.06
CA HIS A 78 15.15 -10.49 -7.34
C HIS A 78 15.38 -10.42 -5.82
N GLY A 79 16.46 -11.01 -5.31
CA GLY A 79 16.81 -10.94 -3.90
C GLY A 79 15.82 -11.64 -2.97
N LEU A 80 15.10 -12.67 -3.46
CA LEU A 80 14.17 -13.45 -2.62
C LEU A 80 14.89 -14.30 -1.56
N ASN A 81 16.23 -14.34 -1.58
CA ASN A 81 17.05 -14.93 -0.53
C ASN A 81 17.27 -14.02 0.68
N MET A 82 16.86 -12.76 0.60
CA MET A 82 16.99 -11.80 1.68
C MET A 82 15.68 -11.73 2.47
N TYR A 83 15.79 -11.73 3.79
CA TYR A 83 14.66 -11.58 4.68
C TYR A 83 14.74 -10.21 5.37
N TYR A 84 13.61 -9.52 5.42
CA TYR A 84 13.45 -8.24 6.08
C TYR A 84 12.36 -8.36 7.13
N SER A 85 12.59 -7.84 8.34
CA SER A 85 11.56 -7.80 9.39
C SER A 85 11.00 -6.39 9.56
N CYS A 86 9.72 -6.29 9.89
CA CYS A 86 9.06 -5.04 10.25
C CYS A 86 8.46 -5.15 11.66
N GLU A 87 8.93 -4.31 12.58
CA GLU A 87 8.51 -4.33 13.99
C GLU A 87 7.09 -3.80 14.15
N ILE A 88 6.73 -2.74 13.41
CA ILE A 88 5.37 -2.16 13.37
C ILE A 88 4.31 -3.19 12.97
N CYS A 89 4.68 -4.19 12.16
CA CYS A 89 3.80 -5.29 11.75
C CYS A 89 3.79 -6.49 12.73
N GLY A 90 4.39 -6.35 13.92
CA GLY A 90 4.57 -7.45 14.88
C GLY A 90 5.70 -8.40 14.50
N ASN A 91 6.85 -7.86 14.10
CA ASN A 91 8.03 -8.61 13.63
C ASN A 91 7.75 -9.57 12.46
N ALA A 92 6.81 -9.19 11.59
CA ALA A 92 6.53 -9.92 10.37
C ALA A 92 7.76 -9.94 9.45
N THR A 93 8.07 -11.11 8.89
CA THR A 93 9.18 -11.30 7.96
C THR A 93 8.70 -11.29 6.52
N TYR A 94 9.34 -10.49 5.68
CA TYR A 94 9.07 -10.36 4.25
C TYR A 94 10.27 -10.87 3.45
N ARG A 95 9.97 -11.54 2.33
CA ARG A 95 10.97 -12.16 1.47
C ARG A 95 11.28 -11.27 0.27
N GLY A 96 12.48 -10.72 0.28
CA GLY A 96 13.01 -9.85 -0.75
C GLY A 96 12.53 -8.39 -0.70
N PRO A 97 13.25 -7.47 -1.38
CA PRO A 97 13.01 -6.04 -1.29
C PRO A 97 11.65 -5.60 -1.82
N LYS A 98 11.16 -6.23 -2.91
CA LYS A 98 9.89 -5.83 -3.55
C LYS A 98 8.67 -6.11 -2.66
N ALA A 99 8.62 -7.28 -2.03
CA ALA A 99 7.56 -7.60 -1.06
C ALA A 99 7.64 -6.66 0.16
N PHE A 100 8.88 -6.40 0.62
CA PHE A 100 9.12 -5.46 1.68
C PHE A 100 8.86 -3.99 1.31
N GLN A 101 8.86 -3.59 0.05
CA GLN A 101 8.44 -2.23 -0.29
C GLN A 101 6.91 -2.13 -0.36
N ARG A 102 6.25 -3.17 -0.87
CA ARG A 102 4.79 -3.23 -0.97
C ARG A 102 4.12 -3.25 0.40
N HIS A 103 4.73 -3.87 1.42
CA HIS A 103 4.07 -4.00 2.72
C HIS A 103 3.75 -2.66 3.41
N PHE A 104 4.43 -1.55 3.08
CA PHE A 104 4.15 -0.23 3.64
C PHE A 104 2.74 0.29 3.27
N SER A 105 2.22 -0.10 2.11
CA SER A 105 0.85 0.23 1.68
C SER A 105 -0.18 -0.86 1.99
N GLU A 106 0.26 -2.01 2.54
CA GLU A 106 -0.64 -3.08 2.93
C GLU A 106 -1.40 -2.72 4.21
N TRP A 107 -2.62 -3.27 4.33
CA TRP A 107 -3.51 -3.01 5.46
C TRP A 107 -2.85 -3.29 6.81
N ARG A 108 -2.03 -4.35 6.92
CA ARG A 108 -1.37 -4.74 8.17
C ARG A 108 -0.45 -3.64 8.70
N HIS A 109 0.35 -3.02 7.83
CA HIS A 109 1.25 -1.93 8.22
C HIS A 109 0.46 -0.66 8.53
N ALA A 110 -0.53 -0.32 7.70
CA ALA A 110 -1.41 0.81 7.94
C ALA A 110 -2.17 0.70 9.28
N HIS A 111 -2.59 -0.51 9.64
CA HIS A 111 -3.22 -0.79 10.93
C HIS A 111 -2.23 -0.63 12.09
N GLY A 112 -1.01 -1.16 11.97
CA GLY A 112 0.05 -0.95 12.97
C GLY A 112 0.35 0.53 13.21
N MET A 113 0.48 1.32 12.14
CA MET A 113 0.66 2.77 12.22
C MET A 113 -0.53 3.48 12.90
N ARG A 114 -1.76 3.04 12.61
CA ARG A 114 -2.97 3.56 13.25
C ARG A 114 -3.01 3.27 14.75
N CYS A 115 -2.58 2.09 15.19
CA CYS A 115 -2.47 1.74 16.61
C CYS A 115 -1.45 2.62 17.36
N LEU A 116 -0.41 3.09 16.66
CA LEU A 116 0.57 4.06 17.19
C LEU A 116 0.06 5.52 17.16
N GLY A 117 -1.10 5.78 16.56
CA GLY A 117 -1.63 7.13 16.38
C GLY A 117 -0.90 7.96 15.32
N ILE A 118 -0.16 7.31 14.42
CA ILE A 118 0.62 7.95 13.35
C ILE A 118 -0.12 7.78 12.01
N PRO A 119 -0.33 8.86 11.23
CA PRO A 119 -0.93 8.72 9.91
C PRO A 119 0.02 8.03 8.92
N ASN A 120 -0.45 6.99 8.22
CA ASN A 120 0.33 6.29 7.20
C ASN A 120 0.48 7.17 5.95
N THR A 121 1.54 7.99 5.93
CA THR A 121 1.89 8.89 4.83
C THR A 121 3.24 8.50 4.25
N ALA A 122 3.57 9.01 3.06
CA ALA A 122 4.85 8.72 2.39
C ALA A 122 6.10 9.13 3.21
N HIS A 123 5.95 10.02 4.21
CA HIS A 123 7.03 10.38 5.13
C HIS A 123 7.54 9.19 5.96
N PHE A 124 6.70 8.19 6.19
CA PHE A 124 7.01 7.00 6.97
C PHE A 124 7.43 5.81 6.10
N ALA A 125 7.62 6.01 4.79
CA ALA A 125 8.15 4.97 3.92
C ALA A 125 9.52 4.49 4.43
N HIS A 126 9.74 3.18 4.48
CA HIS A 126 10.97 2.53 4.98
C HIS A 126 11.18 2.57 6.50
N VAL A 127 10.24 3.12 7.28
CA VAL A 127 10.32 3.09 8.74
C VAL A 127 9.77 1.78 9.27
N THR A 128 10.60 1.02 10.00
CA THR A 128 10.27 -0.35 10.43
C THR A 128 10.18 -0.48 11.94
N LYS A 129 11.01 0.29 12.66
CA LYS A 129 11.06 0.31 14.12
C LYS A 129 10.02 1.25 14.68
N ILE A 130 9.46 0.86 15.82
CA ILE A 130 8.41 1.65 16.49
C ILE A 130 9.00 2.95 17.07
N GLU A 131 10.17 2.86 17.68
CA GLU A 131 10.87 4.01 18.28
C GLU A 131 11.18 5.10 17.23
N ASP A 132 11.70 4.70 16.08
CA ASP A 132 12.03 5.61 14.98
C ASP A 132 10.78 6.30 14.42
N ALA A 133 9.67 5.56 14.30
CA ALA A 133 8.40 6.11 13.83
C ALA A 133 7.87 7.19 14.79
N LEU A 134 7.93 6.95 16.10
CA LEU A 134 7.49 7.90 17.11
C LEU A 134 8.38 9.15 17.14
N ALA A 135 9.70 8.98 17.07
CA ALA A 135 10.65 10.10 17.04
C ALA A 135 10.44 10.97 15.80
N LEU A 136 10.26 10.35 14.62
CA LEU A 136 9.98 11.06 13.38
C LEU A 136 8.64 11.81 13.45
N TRP A 137 7.60 11.17 14.00
CA TRP A 137 6.30 11.80 14.15
C TRP A 137 6.33 13.02 15.08
N GLN A 138 7.01 12.91 16.22
CA GLN A 138 7.20 14.03 17.14
C GLN A 138 7.89 15.21 16.46
N LYS A 139 8.97 14.93 15.71
CA LYS A 139 9.71 15.95 14.97
C LYS A 139 8.85 16.64 13.92
N ILE A 140 8.13 15.87 13.09
CA ILE A 140 7.22 16.42 12.07
C ILE A 140 6.14 17.27 12.73
N ARG A 141 5.57 16.82 13.85
CA ARG A 141 4.52 17.56 14.56
C ARG A 141 5.06 18.88 15.11
N SER A 142 6.23 18.89 15.74
CA SER A 142 6.84 20.12 16.25
C SER A 142 7.17 21.11 15.15
N THR A 143 7.69 20.64 14.00
CA THR A 143 8.00 21.52 12.86
C THR A 143 6.73 22.11 12.28
N LYS A 144 5.68 21.29 12.06
CA LYS A 144 4.39 21.77 11.56
C LYS A 144 3.71 22.74 12.51
N GLU A 145 3.83 22.53 13.82
CA GLU A 145 3.27 23.43 14.83
C GLU A 145 4.02 24.77 14.86
N ALA A 146 5.34 24.76 14.67
CA ALA A 146 6.15 25.98 14.58
C ALA A 146 5.92 26.75 13.27
N GLU A 147 5.66 26.06 12.16
CA GLU A 147 5.33 26.68 10.87
C GLU A 147 3.87 27.16 10.79
N ARG A 148 3.01 26.73 11.73
CA ARG A 148 1.61 27.10 11.73
C ARG A 148 1.47 28.55 12.19
N TRP A 149 1.21 29.44 11.23
CA TRP A 149 0.92 30.85 11.50
C TRP A 149 -0.22 31.01 12.52
N ARG A 150 0.05 31.78 13.57
CA ARG A 150 -0.86 32.07 14.67
C ARG A 150 -1.31 33.53 14.63
N PRO A 151 -2.50 33.86 14.08
CA PRO A 151 -2.98 35.24 13.96
C PRO A 151 -2.97 35.99 15.29
N GLU A 152 -3.34 35.32 16.38
CA GLU A 152 -3.40 35.94 17.71
C GLU A 152 -2.05 36.44 18.23
N VAL A 153 -0.95 35.88 17.75
CA VAL A 153 0.42 36.14 18.26
C VAL A 153 1.28 36.84 17.20
N GLU A 154 1.12 36.46 15.94
CA GLU A 154 1.95 36.91 14.82
C GLU A 154 1.31 38.01 13.97
N GLU A 155 -0.02 38.23 14.07
CA GLU A 155 -0.69 39.34 13.38
C GLU A 155 -0.56 40.61 14.21
N GLU A 156 0.10 41.62 13.63
CA GLU A 156 0.28 42.93 14.23
C GLU A 156 -0.78 43.89 13.66
N MET A 157 -1.44 44.65 14.55
CA MET A 157 -2.39 45.70 14.21
C MET A 157 -1.94 47.03 14.80
N GLU A 158 -2.15 48.10 14.05
CA GLU A 158 -1.85 49.47 14.45
C GLU A 158 -3.10 50.10 15.08
N ASP A 159 -2.92 50.77 16.23
CA ASP A 159 -3.99 51.58 16.85
C ASP A 159 -4.13 52.97 16.22
N TYR A 160 -5.16 53.73 16.62
CA TYR A 160 -5.35 55.11 16.14
C TYR A 160 -4.23 56.09 16.55
N ALA A 161 -3.39 55.70 17.51
CA ALA A 161 -2.24 56.46 17.97
C ALA A 161 -0.92 56.04 17.29
N GLY A 162 -0.95 55.04 16.39
CA GLY A 162 0.20 54.52 15.67
C GLY A 162 1.03 53.48 16.43
N ASN A 163 0.55 52.96 17.57
CA ASN A 163 1.23 51.88 18.29
C ASN A 163 0.90 50.53 17.65
N VAL A 164 1.93 49.71 17.48
CA VAL A 164 1.80 48.35 16.95
C VAL A 164 1.61 47.37 18.10
N VAL A 165 0.49 46.63 18.08
CA VAL A 165 0.14 45.63 19.08
C VAL A 165 -0.31 44.33 18.41
N THR A 166 -0.18 43.20 19.11
CA THR A 166 -0.71 41.93 18.59
C THR A 166 -2.22 41.98 18.46
N LYS A 167 -2.78 41.24 17.49
CA LYS A 167 -4.22 41.19 17.24
C LYS A 167 -5.06 40.89 18.47
N LYS A 168 -4.60 39.94 19.30
CA LYS A 168 -5.30 39.61 20.54
C LYS A 168 -5.37 40.82 21.48
N THR A 169 -4.24 41.51 21.68
CA THR A 169 -4.18 42.71 22.52
C THR A 169 -5.08 43.82 21.98
N TYR A 170 -5.07 44.03 20.66
CA TYR A 170 -5.94 45.01 20.01
C TYR A 170 -7.44 44.68 20.21
N GLU A 171 -7.85 43.43 19.97
CA GLU A 171 -9.25 43.02 20.18
C GLU A 171 -9.68 43.14 21.65
N ASP A 172 -8.80 42.80 22.59
CA ASP A 172 -9.07 42.93 24.03
C ASP A 172 -9.19 44.40 24.45
N LEU A 173 -8.29 45.27 23.98
CA LEU A 173 -8.36 46.72 24.21
C LEU A 173 -9.62 47.33 23.58
N LYS A 174 -9.99 46.89 22.38
CA LYS A 174 -11.21 47.35 21.68
C LYS A 174 -12.47 46.94 22.43
N ARG A 175 -12.52 45.71 22.98
CA ARG A 175 -13.65 45.26 23.81
C ARG A 175 -13.76 46.02 25.13
N GLN A 176 -12.64 46.48 25.67
CA GLN A 176 -12.59 47.31 26.87
C GLN A 176 -12.89 48.79 26.59
N GLY A 177 -12.99 49.20 25.32
CA GLY A 177 -13.18 50.60 24.92
C GLY A 177 -11.94 51.47 25.11
N LEU A 178 -10.75 50.87 25.07
CA LEU A 178 -9.44 51.52 25.28
C LEU A 178 -8.72 51.86 23.96
N LEU A 179 -9.39 51.71 22.81
CA LEU A 179 -8.92 52.02 21.46
C LEU A 179 -9.91 52.93 20.75
#